data_AF-A0A0F9DXV4-F1
#
_entry.id   AF-A0A0F9DXV4-F1
#
_cell.length_a   1.000
_cell.length_b   1.000
_cell.length_c   1.000
_cell.angle_alpha   90.00
_cell.angle_beta   90.00
_cell.angle_gamma   90.00
#
_symmetry.space_group_name_H-M   'P 1'
#
loop_
_entity.id
_entity.type
_entity.pdbx_description
1 polymer ?
#
loop_
_entity_poly.entity_id
_entity_poly.type
_entity_poly.pdbx_seq_one_letter_code
_entity_poly.pdbx_strand_id
1 'polypeptide(L)'
;MTESERIKQRKSDFLQTFSGPHGERVLAYLSVFCLKRGSTFIVGSPDKSAFNEGARAVILEIDHWLEYDLSTLEEAGETDNIEPERK
;
A
#
# COMPACT_ATOMS: atom_id res chain seq x y z
N MET A 1 5.73 -4.69 19.72
CA MET A 1 5.75 -4.87 18.26
C MET A 1 6.62 -3.78 17.64
N THR A 2 7.70 -4.15 16.97
CA THR A 2 8.58 -3.25 16.22
C THR A 2 7.87 -2.73 14.97
N GLU A 3 8.44 -1.73 14.29
CA GLU A 3 7.90 -1.24 13.01
C GLU A 3 7.95 -2.32 11.93
N SER A 4 9.06 -3.06 11.84
CA SER A 4 9.20 -4.20 10.92
C SER A 4 8.12 -5.26 11.15
N GLU A 5 7.81 -5.59 12.41
CA GLU A 5 6.73 -6.51 12.74
C GLU A 5 5.35 -5.98 12.35
N ARG A 6 5.09 -4.67 12.50
CA ARG A 6 3.84 -4.03 12.05
C ARG A 6 3.67 -4.11 10.53
N ILE A 7 4.73 -3.85 9.76
CA ILE A 7 4.70 -3.89 8.30
C ILE A 7 4.47 -5.32 7.81
N LYS A 8 5.18 -6.30 8.39
CA LYS A 8 4.99 -7.74 8.09
C LYS A 8 3.56 -8.18 8.38
N GLN A 9 2.99 -7.80 9.53
CA GLN A 9 1.61 -8.12 9.88
C GLN A 9 0.62 -7.49 8.89
N ARG A 10 0.78 -6.20 8.58
CA ARG A 10 -0.10 -5.51 7.63
C ARG A 10 -0.08 -6.20 6.27
N LYS A 11 1.10 -6.48 5.71
CA LYS A 11 1.20 -7.22 4.43
C LYS A 11 0.47 -8.56 4.51
N SER A 12 0.66 -9.31 5.60
CA SER A 12 -0.01 -10.59 5.82
C SER A 12 -1.54 -10.43 5.81
N ASP A 13 -2.08 -9.40 6.48
CA ASP A 13 -3.52 -9.15 6.55
C ASP A 13 -4.12 -8.84 5.17
N PHE A 14 -3.44 -8.01 4.37
CA PHE A 14 -3.86 -7.70 3.00
C PHE A 14 -3.83 -8.95 2.10
N LEU A 15 -2.74 -9.72 2.15
CA LEU A 15 -2.63 -10.97 1.40
C LEU A 15 -3.74 -11.94 1.80
N GLN A 16 -3.93 -12.20 3.09
CA GLN A 16 -4.96 -13.12 3.56
C GLN A 16 -6.37 -12.69 3.10
N THR A 17 -6.66 -11.39 3.13
CA THR A 17 -7.97 -10.85 2.74
C THR A 17 -8.25 -11.06 1.25
N PHE A 18 -7.23 -10.87 0.40
CA PHE A 18 -7.44 -10.73 -1.04
C PHE A 18 -6.96 -11.90 -1.90
N SER A 19 -6.21 -12.86 -1.35
CA SER A 19 -5.70 -14.02 -2.10
C SER A 19 -6.75 -15.11 -2.35
N GLY A 20 -7.94 -15.00 -1.76
CA GLY A 20 -9.03 -15.96 -1.95
C GLY A 20 -9.96 -15.57 -3.11
N PRO A 21 -10.76 -16.52 -3.65
CA PRO A 21 -11.61 -16.28 -4.82
C PRO A 21 -12.67 -15.20 -4.59
N HIS A 22 -13.10 -14.98 -3.33
CA HIS A 22 -14.00 -13.88 -2.99
C HIS A 22 -13.28 -12.53 -2.98
N GLY A 23 -12.08 -12.50 -2.39
CA GLY A 23 -11.23 -11.31 -2.35
C GLY A 23 -10.84 -10.84 -3.75
N GLU A 24 -10.44 -11.75 -4.63
CA GLU A 24 -10.14 -11.46 -6.03
C GLU A 24 -11.33 -10.82 -6.77
N ARG A 25 -12.55 -11.34 -6.57
CA ARG A 25 -13.76 -10.76 -7.19
C ARG A 25 -14.05 -9.34 -6.69
N VAL A 26 -13.86 -9.10 -5.39
CA VAL A 26 -13.99 -7.77 -4.80
C VAL A 26 -12.92 -6.83 -5.35
N LEU A 27 -11.66 -7.26 -5.43
CA LEU A 27 -10.59 -6.46 -6.02
C LEU A 27 -10.84 -6.11 -7.49
N ALA A 28 -11.35 -7.06 -8.27
CA ALA A 28 -11.69 -6.82 -9.67
C ALA A 28 -12.77 -5.72 -9.80
N TYR A 29 -13.81 -5.79 -8.97
CA TYR A 29 -14.84 -4.75 -8.90
C TYR A 29 -14.25 -3.40 -8.45
N LEU A 30 -13.49 -3.37 -7.36
CA LEU A 30 -12.88 -2.15 -6.83
C LEU A 30 -11.89 -1.51 -7.81
N SER A 31 -11.15 -2.32 -8.58
CA SER A 31 -10.24 -1.82 -9.62
C SER A 31 -10.95 -0.98 -10.67
N VAL A 32 -12.21 -1.34 -11.01
CA VAL A 32 -13.05 -0.57 -11.94
C VAL A 32 -13.68 0.62 -11.21
N PHE A 33 -14.32 0.38 -10.06
CA PHE A 33 -15.03 1.41 -9.30
C PHE A 33 -14.12 2.57 -8.88
N CYS A 34 -12.92 2.26 -8.41
CA CYS A 34 -11.93 3.24 -7.95
C CYS A 34 -11.06 3.81 -9.09
N LEU A 35 -11.41 3.57 -10.36
CA LEU A 35 -10.69 4.10 -11.52
C LEU A 35 -9.18 3.81 -11.48
N LYS A 36 -8.77 2.61 -11.05
CA LYS A 36 -7.35 2.23 -10.84
C LYS A 36 -6.45 2.65 -12.02
N ARG A 37 -6.95 2.45 -13.25
CA ARG A 37 -6.29 2.79 -14.52
C ARG A 37 -7.00 3.92 -15.30
N GLY A 38 -8.03 4.54 -14.73
CA GLY A 38 -8.83 5.58 -15.37
C GLY A 38 -8.42 7.00 -14.98
N SER A 39 -8.98 7.99 -15.68
CA SER A 39 -8.86 9.41 -15.29
C SER A 39 -9.77 9.68 -14.09
N THR A 40 -9.23 10.25 -13.04
CA THR A 40 -10.01 10.72 -11.88
C THR A 40 -10.62 12.10 -12.13
N PHE A 41 -10.05 12.87 -13.07
CA PHE A 41 -10.44 14.24 -13.37
C PHE A 41 -11.79 14.31 -14.11
N ILE A 42 -12.66 15.20 -13.63
CA ILE A 42 -13.94 15.55 -14.24
C ILE A 42 -14.00 17.06 -14.47
N VAL A 43 -14.11 17.47 -15.74
CA VAL A 43 -14.18 18.87 -16.15
C VAL A 43 -15.33 19.58 -15.45
N GLY A 44 -15.04 20.74 -14.85
CA GLY A 44 -16.04 21.56 -14.18
C GLY A 44 -16.61 20.96 -12.89
N SER A 45 -16.02 19.90 -12.34
CA SER A 45 -16.45 19.26 -11.10
C SER A 45 -15.26 18.88 -10.21
N PRO A 46 -14.64 19.85 -9.51
CA PRO A 46 -13.48 19.60 -8.66
C PRO A 46 -13.79 18.61 -7.52
N ASP A 47 -14.95 18.72 -6.87
CA ASP A 47 -15.32 17.82 -5.76
C ASP A 47 -15.43 16.35 -6.21
N LYS A 48 -15.97 16.11 -7.41
CA LYS A 48 -16.03 14.76 -7.98
C LYS A 48 -14.64 14.25 -8.37
N SER A 49 -13.76 15.13 -8.83
CA SER A 49 -12.37 14.77 -9.14
C SER A 49 -11.63 14.35 -7.86
N ALA A 50 -11.76 15.14 -6.79
CA ALA A 50 -11.17 14.83 -5.49
C ALA A 50 -11.73 13.53 -4.90
N PHE A 51 -13.04 13.28 -5.02
CA PHE A 51 -13.64 12.01 -4.62
C PHE A 51 -13.02 10.81 -5.37
N ASN A 52 -12.89 10.93 -6.70
CA ASN A 52 -12.28 9.89 -7.53
C ASN A 52 -10.81 9.66 -7.18
N GLU A 53 -10.04 10.72 -6.90
CA GLU A 53 -8.65 10.63 -6.47
C GLU A 53 -8.52 9.91 -5.13
N GLY A 54 -9.38 10.23 -4.16
CA GLY A 54 -9.43 9.53 -2.88
C GLY A 54 -9.77 8.05 -3.04
N ALA A 55 -10.79 7.73 -3.86
CA ALA A 55 -11.14 6.34 -4.17
C ALA A 55 -9.98 5.59 -4.83
N ARG A 56 -9.27 6.24 -5.77
CA ARG A 56 -8.11 5.65 -6.44
C ARG A 56 -6.93 5.42 -5.48
N ALA A 57 -6.70 6.32 -4.54
CA ALA A 57 -5.65 6.15 -3.54
C ALA A 57 -5.85 4.86 -2.72
N VAL A 58 -7.10 4.52 -2.37
CA VAL A 58 -7.42 3.29 -1.63
C VAL A 58 -7.06 2.03 -2.41
N ILE A 59 -7.40 1.94 -3.70
CA ILE A 59 -7.07 0.74 -4.48
C ILE A 59 -5.56 0.61 -4.73
N LEU A 60 -4.86 1.74 -4.90
CA LEU A 60 -3.40 1.74 -5.03
C LEU A 60 -2.69 1.34 -3.73
N GLU A 61 -3.24 1.72 -2.57
CA GLU A 61 -2.74 1.25 -1.27
C GLU A 61 -2.89 -0.27 -1.12
N ILE A 62 -4.02 -0.83 -1.55
CA ILE A 62 -4.21 -2.28 -1.56
C ILE A 62 -3.17 -2.96 -2.45
N ASP A 63 -2.99 -2.48 -3.68
CA ASP A 63 -1.98 -3.03 -4.60
C ASP A 63 -0.57 -2.96 -4.01
N HIS A 64 -0.22 -1.82 -3.41
CA HIS A 64 1.05 -1.61 -2.74
C HIS A 64 1.32 -2.72 -1.71
N TRP A 65 0.36 -3.01 -0.81
CA TRP A 65 0.55 -4.05 0.21
C TRP A 65 0.63 -5.47 -0.36
N LEU A 66 -0.16 -5.77 -1.39
CA LEU A 66 -0.10 -7.08 -2.06
C LEU A 66 1.27 -7.30 -2.72
N GLU A 67 1.83 -6.26 -3.34
CA GLU A 67 3.10 -6.30 -4.07
C GLU A 67 4.33 -5.98 -3.18
N TYR A 68 4.13 -5.49 -1.95
CA TYR A 68 5.21 -5.00 -1.08
C TYR A 68 6.32 -6.02 -0.84
N ASP A 69 7.57 -5.68 -1.15
CA ASP A 69 8.69 -6.60 -0.93
C ASP A 69 9.28 -6.45 0.48
N LEU A 70 9.16 -7.50 1.29
CA LEU A 70 9.67 -7.52 2.67
C LEU A 70 11.20 -7.59 2.75
N SER A 71 11.91 -7.95 1.67
CA SER A 71 13.38 -7.99 1.65
C SER A 71 13.98 -6.61 1.96
N THR A 72 13.28 -5.53 1.58
CA THR A 72 13.66 -4.14 1.82
C THR A 72 13.68 -3.73 3.30
N LEU A 73 13.12 -4.54 4.20
CA LEU A 73 13.06 -4.25 5.63
C LEU A 73 14.33 -4.65 6.39
N GLU A 74 15.21 -5.45 5.78
CA GLU A 74 16.44 -5.94 6.44
C GLU A 74 17.59 -4.93 6.34
N GLU A 75 17.59 -4.07 5.32
CA GLU A 75 18.66 -3.08 5.08
C GLU A 75 18.66 -1.89 6.06
N ALA A 76 17.56 -1.65 6.79
CA ALA A 76 17.43 -0.53 7.72
C ALA A 76 17.88 -0.84 9.16
N GLY A 77 18.37 -2.06 9.43
CA GLY A 77 18.71 -2.55 10.78
C GLY A 77 20.18 -2.42 11.19
N GLU A 78 21.10 -2.23 10.23
CA GLU A 78 22.55 -2.14 10.49
C GLU A 78 23.05 -0.70 10.32
N THR A 79 22.76 0.16 11.30
CA THR A 79 23.67 1.29 11.58
C THR A 79 24.42 0.97 12.85
N ASP A 80 25.61 0.39 12.71
CA ASP A 80 26.57 0.28 13.80
C ASP A 80 26.90 1.68 14.31
N ASN A 81 26.34 2.04 15.46
CA ASN A 81 26.74 3.24 16.20
C ASN A 81 28.13 3.00 16.79
N ILE A 82 29.17 3.07 15.95
CA ILE A 82 30.56 3.10 16.42
C ILE A 82 30.80 4.54 16.89
N GLU A 83 30.72 4.74 18.21
CA GLU A 83 31.13 5.98 18.83
C GLU A 83 32.64 6.19 18.58
N PRO A 84 33.07 7.31 17.97
CA PRO A 84 34.48 7.51 17.69
C PRO A 84 35.25 7.71 18.99
N GLU A 85 36.27 6.88 19.23
CA GLU A 85 37.20 7.06 20.34
C GLU A 85 37.87 8.43 20.23
N ARG A 86 37.68 9.26 21.25
CA ARG A 86 38.35 10.56 21.36
C ARG A 86 39.84 10.32 21.60
N LYS A 87 40.68 10.69 20.63
CA LYS A 87 42.14 10.80 20.79
C LYS A 87 42.52 12.10 21.48
#